data_AF-A0A7K3Y692-F1
#
_entry.id   AF-A0A7K3Y692-F1
#
_cell.length_a   1.000
_cell.length_b   1.000
_cell.length_c   1.000
_cell.angle_alpha   90.00
_cell.angle_beta   90.00
_cell.angle_gamma   90.00
#
_symmetry.space_group_name_H-M   'P 1'
#
loop_
_entity.id
_entity.type
_entity.pdbx_description
1 polymer ?
#
loop_
_entity_poly.entity_id
_entity_poly.type
_entity_poly.pdbx_seq_one_letter_code
_entity_poly.pdbx_strand_id
1 'polypeptide(L)'
;GAILVHLKGQPARSTRRVLRRLNDSLDLPVVVFTDGDPWSYRIYASVAYGSIKSAHMSELLATPQAQFIGVQPTDISDYNLPSDKLTEQDINALKAELTDPRFATDYWHTQINLQLEMKLKSEQQAFASRGLDFVTEEYLPTRLSEMGVI
;
A
#
# COMPACT_ATOMS: atom_id res chain seq x y z
N GLY A 1 -20.69 2.46 3.50
CA GLY A 1 -20.54 2.42 2.03
C GLY A 1 -19.16 2.96 1.67
N ALA A 2 -18.59 2.57 0.52
CA ALA A 2 -17.24 2.95 0.12
C ALA A 2 -17.18 3.48 -1.31
N ILE A 3 -16.17 4.30 -1.61
CA ILE A 3 -15.86 4.76 -2.97
C ILE A 3 -14.64 3.97 -3.45
N LEU A 4 -14.78 3.23 -4.54
CA LEU A 4 -13.68 2.46 -5.13
C LEU A 4 -13.01 3.27 -6.24
N VAL A 5 -11.69 3.45 -6.12
CA VAL A 5 -10.86 4.13 -7.12
C VAL A 5 -9.72 3.21 -7.53
N HIS A 6 -9.74 2.76 -8.78
CA HIS A 6 -8.69 1.90 -9.31
C HIS A 6 -7.51 2.71 -9.86
N LEU A 7 -6.27 2.38 -9.45
CA LEU A 7 -5.07 3.16 -9.76
C LEU A 7 -4.39 2.81 -11.09
N LYS A 8 -4.53 1.56 -11.57
CA LYS A 8 -3.81 1.01 -12.75
C LYS A 8 -2.29 1.19 -12.68
N GLY A 9 -1.68 0.80 -11.57
CA GLY A 9 -0.24 0.99 -11.31
C GLY A 9 0.05 2.39 -10.77
N GLN A 10 1.06 3.06 -11.33
CA GLN A 10 1.44 4.41 -10.91
C GLN A 10 0.30 5.41 -11.19
N PRO A 11 -0.31 6.03 -10.16
CA PRO A 11 -1.51 6.83 -10.34
C PRO A 11 -1.20 8.17 -11.03
N ALA A 12 -2.02 8.48 -12.03
CA ALA A 12 -1.98 9.76 -12.72
C ALA A 12 -2.23 10.95 -11.77
N ARG A 13 -1.84 12.15 -12.20
CA ARG A 13 -2.08 13.39 -11.43
C ARG A 13 -3.56 13.62 -11.14
N SER A 14 -4.43 13.31 -12.10
CA SER A 14 -5.89 13.43 -11.94
C SER A 14 -6.40 12.51 -10.83
N THR A 15 -6.00 11.24 -10.82
CA THR A 15 -6.39 10.26 -9.79
C THR A 15 -5.96 10.73 -8.40
N ARG A 16 -4.70 11.16 -8.26
CA ARG A 16 -4.18 11.67 -6.97
C ARG A 16 -4.92 12.91 -6.49
N ARG A 17 -5.23 13.85 -7.40
CA ARG A 17 -6.03 15.04 -7.09
C ARG A 17 -7.46 14.70 -6.66
N VAL A 18 -8.07 13.68 -7.25
CA VAL A 18 -9.39 13.19 -6.83
C VAL A 18 -9.31 12.62 -5.41
N LEU A 19 -8.34 11.75 -5.13
CA LEU A 19 -8.14 11.18 -3.79
C LEU A 19 -7.94 12.28 -2.73
N ARG A 20 -7.07 13.25 -3.03
CA ARG A 20 -6.82 14.38 -2.13
C ARG A 20 -8.07 15.22 -1.89
N ARG A 21 -8.87 15.48 -2.93
CA ARG A 21 -10.12 16.24 -2.80
C ARG A 21 -11.16 15.48 -1.98
N LEU A 22 -11.28 14.16 -2.16
CA LEU A 22 -12.18 13.34 -1.35
C LEU A 22 -11.79 13.39 0.14
N ASN A 23 -10.50 13.32 0.43
CA ASN A 23 -10.01 13.45 1.80
C ASN A 23 -10.25 14.86 2.37
N ASP A 24 -9.77 15.92 1.72
CA ASP A 24 -9.87 17.29 2.26
C ASP A 24 -11.30 17.84 2.33
N SER A 25 -12.12 17.55 1.32
CA SER A 25 -13.43 18.21 1.17
C SER A 25 -14.57 17.43 1.83
N LEU A 26 -14.42 16.11 1.98
CA LEU A 26 -15.45 15.23 2.53
C LEU A 26 -15.01 14.49 3.79
N ASP A 27 -13.79 14.75 4.27
CA ASP A 27 -13.19 14.10 5.44
C ASP A 27 -13.21 12.57 5.35
N LEU A 28 -13.10 12.04 4.12
CA LEU A 28 -13.11 10.60 3.89
C LEU A 28 -11.71 10.02 4.10
N PRO A 29 -11.55 8.98 4.92
CA PRO A 29 -10.30 8.23 5.00
C PRO A 29 -9.92 7.68 3.63
N VAL A 30 -8.64 7.81 3.28
CA VAL A 30 -8.10 7.24 2.05
C VAL A 30 -7.23 6.07 2.43
N VAL A 31 -7.53 4.92 1.84
CA VAL A 31 -6.79 3.69 2.07
C VAL A 31 -6.32 3.11 0.76
N VAL A 32 -5.14 2.50 0.76
CA VAL A 32 -4.49 1.95 -0.43
C VAL A 32 -4.27 0.46 -0.23
N PHE A 33 -4.85 -0.31 -1.16
CA PHE A 33 -4.76 -1.77 -1.19
C PHE A 33 -4.12 -2.17 -2.54
N THR A 34 -2.90 -2.71 -2.49
CA THR A 34 -2.06 -3.09 -3.64
C THR A 34 -1.36 -4.43 -3.37
N ASP A 35 -0.37 -4.81 -4.19
CA ASP A 35 0.40 -6.04 -3.99
C ASP A 35 1.42 -5.89 -2.85
N GLY A 36 1.92 -7.01 -2.34
CA GLY A 36 2.94 -7.09 -1.31
C GLY A 36 4.33 -7.15 -1.93
N ASP A 37 4.75 -6.06 -2.56
CA ASP A 37 6.04 -5.92 -3.23
C ASP A 37 6.56 -4.46 -3.21
N PRO A 38 7.86 -4.22 -3.44
CA PRO A 38 8.44 -2.87 -3.40
C PRO A 38 7.83 -1.90 -4.44
N TRP A 39 7.35 -2.39 -5.58
CA TRP A 39 6.76 -1.54 -6.61
C TRP A 39 5.43 -0.94 -6.15
N SER A 40 4.64 -1.76 -5.46
CA SER A 40 3.38 -1.37 -4.82
C SER A 40 3.58 -0.40 -3.66
N TYR A 41 4.66 -0.53 -2.89
CA TYR A 41 4.99 0.46 -1.86
C TYR A 41 5.26 1.84 -2.47
N ARG A 42 5.88 1.89 -3.65
CA ARG A 42 6.09 3.16 -4.38
C ARG A 42 4.80 3.74 -4.95
N ILE A 43 3.86 2.89 -5.36
CA ILE A 43 2.50 3.31 -5.73
C ILE A 43 1.85 4.00 -4.54
N TYR A 44 1.84 3.35 -3.37
CA TYR A 44 1.35 3.94 -2.12
C TYR A 44 2.06 5.28 -1.81
N ALA A 45 3.38 5.31 -1.85
CA ALA A 45 4.15 6.50 -1.54
C ALA A 45 3.82 7.68 -2.48
N SER A 46 3.45 7.39 -3.73
CA SER A 46 3.03 8.43 -4.68
C SER A 46 1.68 9.05 -4.35
N VAL A 47 0.79 8.28 -3.70
CA VAL A 47 -0.49 8.74 -3.16
C VAL A 47 -0.25 9.49 -1.85
N ALA A 48 0.47 8.89 -0.91
CA ALA A 48 0.63 9.43 0.44
C ALA A 48 1.52 10.68 0.49
N TYR A 49 2.67 10.67 -0.21
CA TYR A 49 3.70 11.71 -0.08
C TYR A 49 3.91 12.54 -1.35
N GLY A 50 3.23 12.19 -2.44
CA GLY A 50 3.45 12.82 -3.74
C GLY A 50 4.81 12.46 -4.34
N SER A 51 5.36 13.33 -5.20
CA SER A 51 6.68 13.11 -5.81
C SER A 51 7.74 13.99 -5.18
N ILE A 52 8.84 13.41 -4.71
CA ILE A 52 9.99 14.14 -4.11
C ILE A 52 10.49 15.25 -5.04
N LYS A 53 10.44 15.05 -6.36
CA LYS A 53 10.95 16.00 -7.37
C LYS A 53 10.15 17.31 -7.49
N SER A 54 9.04 17.48 -6.78
CA SER A 54 8.21 18.69 -6.88
C SER A 54 7.48 18.95 -5.56
N ALA A 55 8.21 19.32 -4.51
CA ALA A 55 7.65 19.60 -3.17
C ALA A 55 6.41 20.52 -3.21
N HIS A 56 6.45 21.60 -3.99
CA HIS A 56 5.34 22.54 -4.13
C HIS A 56 4.08 21.93 -4.79
N MET A 57 4.24 20.94 -5.69
CA MET A 57 3.12 20.21 -6.29
C MET A 57 2.67 19.02 -5.44
N SER A 58 3.55 18.48 -4.60
CA SER A 58 3.22 17.40 -3.67
C SER A 58 2.24 17.87 -2.60
N GLU A 59 2.31 19.11 -2.12
CA GLU A 59 1.31 19.64 -1.17
C GLU A 59 -0.13 19.60 -1.72
N LEU A 60 -0.29 19.79 -3.04
CA LEU A 60 -1.60 19.81 -3.71
C LEU A 60 -2.09 18.44 -4.18
N LEU A 61 -1.20 17.44 -4.24
CA LEU A 61 -1.49 16.14 -4.88
C LEU A 61 -1.30 14.93 -3.96
N ALA A 62 -0.49 15.06 -2.92
CA ALA A 62 -0.29 14.03 -1.91
C ALA A 62 -1.50 13.98 -0.99
N THR A 63 -1.83 12.81 -0.46
CA THR A 63 -2.82 12.60 0.61
C THR A 63 -2.08 12.03 1.82
N PRO A 64 -1.44 12.85 2.66
CA PRO A 64 -0.55 12.36 3.73
C PRO A 64 -1.23 11.44 4.75
N GLN A 65 -2.55 11.57 4.90
CA GLN A 65 -3.35 10.71 5.77
C GLN A 65 -3.70 9.35 5.12
N ALA A 66 -3.27 9.10 3.89
CA ALA A 66 -3.54 7.84 3.23
C ALA A 66 -2.85 6.68 3.96
N GLN A 67 -3.60 5.64 4.29
CA GLN A 67 -3.08 4.47 5.00
C GLN A 67 -2.88 3.29 4.04
N PHE A 68 -1.82 2.53 4.25
CA PHE A 68 -1.55 1.30 3.50
C PHE A 68 -2.24 0.13 4.19
N ILE A 69 -3.18 -0.53 3.51
CA ILE A 69 -3.90 -1.71 4.03
C ILE A 69 -3.10 -2.97 3.84
N GLY A 70 -2.53 -3.14 2.65
CA GLY A 70 -1.85 -4.37 2.27
C GLY A 70 -1.86 -4.58 0.77
N VAL A 71 -1.41 -5.73 0.27
CA VAL A 71 -0.92 -6.90 1.03
C VAL A 71 0.33 -6.53 1.83
N GLN A 72 0.29 -6.76 3.14
CA GLN A 72 1.44 -6.55 4.03
C GLN A 72 2.34 -7.79 4.01
N PRO A 73 3.65 -7.65 4.25
CA PRO A 73 4.55 -8.79 4.41
C PRO A 73 4.04 -9.84 5.41
N THR A 74 3.48 -9.41 6.54
CA THR A 74 2.88 -10.32 7.54
C THR A 74 1.68 -11.10 6.99
N ASP A 75 0.87 -10.50 6.10
CA ASP A 75 -0.31 -11.16 5.54
C ASP A 75 0.04 -12.45 4.78
N ILE A 76 1.25 -12.50 4.18
CA ILE A 76 1.71 -13.68 3.44
C ILE A 76 1.77 -14.90 4.36
N SER A 77 2.29 -14.75 5.57
CA SER A 77 2.34 -15.82 6.57
C SER A 77 1.00 -16.01 7.27
N ASP A 78 0.35 -14.92 7.68
CA ASP A 78 -0.87 -14.97 8.53
C ASP A 78 -2.03 -15.65 7.81
N TYR A 79 -2.15 -15.44 6.50
CA TYR A 79 -3.19 -16.04 5.67
C TYR A 79 -2.68 -17.18 4.77
N ASN A 80 -1.41 -17.56 4.89
CA ASN A 80 -0.75 -18.58 4.07
C ASN A 80 -0.99 -18.34 2.57
N LEU A 81 -0.68 -17.13 2.12
CA LEU A 81 -0.96 -16.70 0.74
C LEU A 81 0.00 -17.35 -0.25
N PRO A 82 -0.47 -17.71 -1.47
CA PRO A 82 0.40 -17.95 -2.60
C PRO A 82 1.42 -16.82 -2.75
N SER A 83 2.69 -17.17 -2.81
CA SER A 83 3.78 -16.22 -2.85
C SER A 83 4.91 -16.70 -3.73
N ASP A 84 5.63 -15.71 -4.28
CA ASP A 84 6.83 -15.91 -5.07
C ASP A 84 8.06 -15.44 -4.30
N LYS A 85 9.22 -15.97 -4.66
CA LYS A 85 10.49 -15.48 -4.13
C LYS A 85 10.78 -14.08 -4.66
N LEU A 86 11.33 -13.23 -3.81
CA LEU A 86 11.89 -11.95 -4.24
C LEU A 86 13.02 -12.19 -5.25
N THR A 87 13.03 -11.39 -6.31
CA THR A 87 14.16 -11.31 -7.23
C THR A 87 15.27 -10.44 -6.65
N GLU A 88 16.47 -10.48 -7.24
CA GLU A 88 17.54 -9.55 -6.86
C GLU A 88 17.11 -8.09 -7.04
N GLN A 89 16.33 -7.79 -8.07
CA GLN A 89 15.81 -6.45 -8.31
C GLN A 89 14.85 -6.01 -7.20
N ASP A 90 13.98 -6.91 -6.74
CA ASP A 90 13.05 -6.61 -5.63
C ASP A 90 13.83 -6.36 -4.33
N ILE A 91 14.83 -7.20 -4.02
CA ILE A 91 15.69 -7.02 -2.84
C ILE A 91 16.43 -5.68 -2.88
N ASN A 92 16.97 -5.31 -4.03
CA ASN A 92 17.65 -4.02 -4.20
C ASN A 92 16.66 -2.85 -4.06
N ALA A 93 15.44 -2.99 -4.56
CA ALA A 93 14.39 -1.98 -4.41
C ALA A 93 13.98 -1.77 -2.95
N LEU A 94 13.76 -2.86 -2.19
CA LEU A 94 13.45 -2.82 -0.76
C LEU A 94 14.58 -2.18 0.07
N LYS A 95 15.84 -2.53 -0.23
CA LYS A 95 17.01 -1.89 0.40
C LYS A 95 17.09 -0.40 0.10
N ALA A 96 16.74 0.02 -1.11
CA ALA A 96 16.67 1.44 -1.45
C ALA A 96 15.54 2.15 -0.68
N GLU A 97 14.41 1.48 -0.45
CA GLU A 97 13.27 2.02 0.29
C GLU A 97 13.59 2.26 1.77
N LEU A 98 14.43 1.42 2.39
CA LEU A 98 14.96 1.66 3.75
C LEU A 98 15.75 2.98 3.88
N THR A 99 16.24 3.54 2.78
CA THR A 99 16.96 4.83 2.76
C THR A 99 16.12 6.01 2.28
N ASP A 100 14.88 5.76 1.84
CA ASP A 100 13.97 6.80 1.35
C ASP A 100 13.20 7.42 2.54
N PRO A 101 13.23 8.76 2.70
CA PRO A 101 12.58 9.42 3.83
C PRO A 101 11.07 9.20 3.89
N ARG A 102 10.41 8.80 2.79
CA ARG A 102 8.98 8.46 2.76
C ARG A 102 8.65 7.15 3.48
N PHE A 103 9.64 6.29 3.68
CA PHE A 103 9.50 5.00 4.36
C PHE A 103 10.26 4.97 5.69
N ALA A 104 10.70 6.13 6.21
CA ALA A 104 11.49 6.24 7.43
C ALA A 104 10.67 6.09 8.74
N THR A 105 9.49 5.47 8.69
CA THR A 105 8.67 5.20 9.88
C THR A 105 8.95 3.80 10.42
N ASP A 106 8.74 3.60 11.73
CA ASP A 106 8.94 2.30 12.37
C ASP A 106 8.12 1.18 11.72
N TYR A 107 6.89 1.51 11.28
CA TYR A 107 6.05 0.59 10.52
C TYR A 107 6.74 0.11 9.24
N TRP A 108 7.18 1.05 8.38
CA TRP A 108 7.77 0.71 7.09
C TRP A 108 9.11 0.00 7.25
N HIS A 109 9.95 0.44 8.19
CA HIS A 109 11.19 -0.26 8.52
C HIS A 109 10.92 -1.70 8.97
N THR A 110 9.92 -1.93 9.82
CA THR A 110 9.57 -3.28 10.29
C THR A 110 9.08 -4.15 9.14
N GLN A 111 8.12 -3.66 8.35
CA GLN A 111 7.55 -4.43 7.24
C GLN A 111 8.58 -4.74 6.15
N ILE A 112 9.39 -3.77 5.74
CA ILE A 112 10.42 -3.97 4.70
C ILE A 112 11.49 -4.96 5.17
N ASN A 113 11.95 -4.84 6.42
CA ASN A 113 12.93 -5.80 6.96
C ASN A 113 12.35 -7.21 7.09
N LEU A 114 11.10 -7.34 7.54
CA LEU A 114 10.41 -8.62 7.57
C LEU A 114 10.32 -9.23 6.16
N GLN A 115 9.98 -8.43 5.15
CA GLN A 115 9.90 -8.93 3.78
C GLN A 115 11.26 -9.39 3.23
N LEU A 116 12.33 -8.65 3.57
CA LEU A 116 13.71 -9.04 3.23
C LEU A 116 14.15 -10.33 3.92
N GLU A 117 13.68 -10.58 5.14
CA GLU A 117 13.93 -11.81 5.89
C GLU A 117 13.17 -12.99 5.28
N MET A 118 11.86 -12.82 5.04
CA MET A 118 10.99 -13.83 4.43
C MET A 118 11.43 -14.18 3.00
N LYS A 119 11.95 -13.18 2.26
CA LYS A 119 12.29 -13.27 0.83
C LYS A 119 11.09 -13.64 -0.05
N LEU A 120 9.90 -13.19 0.32
CA LEU A 120 8.65 -13.46 -0.37
C LEU A 120 7.94 -12.18 -0.80
N LYS A 121 7.19 -12.29 -1.90
CA LYS A 121 6.20 -11.31 -2.37
C LYS A 121 4.90 -12.01 -2.74
N SER A 122 3.79 -11.29 -2.72
CA SER A 122 2.48 -11.84 -3.03
C SER A 122 1.60 -10.81 -3.72
N GLU A 123 0.82 -11.25 -4.70
CA GLU A 123 -0.16 -10.41 -5.39
C GLU A 123 -1.41 -10.21 -4.52
N GLN A 124 -2.10 -9.10 -4.70
CA GLN A 124 -3.39 -8.83 -4.06
C GLN A 124 -4.41 -9.93 -4.37
N GLN A 125 -4.41 -10.49 -5.59
CA GLN A 125 -5.33 -11.58 -5.94
C GLN A 125 -5.01 -12.89 -5.22
N ALA A 126 -3.86 -13.03 -4.56
CA ALA A 126 -3.50 -14.26 -3.84
C ALA A 126 -4.49 -14.62 -2.73
N PHE A 127 -5.20 -13.62 -2.18
CA PHE A 127 -6.31 -13.85 -1.25
C PHE A 127 -7.43 -14.70 -1.83
N ALA A 128 -7.63 -14.75 -3.16
CA ALA A 128 -8.63 -15.60 -3.79
C ALA A 128 -8.39 -17.10 -3.54
N SER A 129 -7.16 -17.50 -3.18
CA SER A 129 -6.85 -18.87 -2.75
C SER A 129 -7.58 -19.29 -1.47
N ARG A 130 -8.02 -18.31 -0.67
CA ARG A 130 -8.83 -18.51 0.55
C ARG A 130 -10.34 -18.56 0.26
N GLY A 131 -10.76 -18.32 -0.97
CA GLY A 131 -12.15 -18.15 -1.39
C GLY A 131 -12.35 -16.81 -2.11
N LEU A 132 -13.25 -16.77 -3.09
CA LEU A 132 -13.49 -15.57 -3.91
C LEU A 132 -13.99 -14.38 -3.07
N ASP A 133 -14.78 -14.66 -2.03
CA ASP A 133 -15.40 -13.64 -1.18
C ASP A 133 -14.56 -13.30 0.07
N PHE A 134 -13.44 -14.00 0.28
CA PHE A 134 -12.58 -13.83 1.47
C PHE A 134 -12.11 -12.39 1.66
N VAL A 135 -11.73 -11.71 0.57
CA VAL A 135 -11.27 -10.32 0.61
C VAL A 135 -12.37 -9.39 1.15
N THR A 136 -13.60 -9.59 0.68
CA THR A 136 -14.74 -8.72 0.98
C THR A 136 -15.43 -9.04 2.30
N GLU A 137 -15.42 -10.31 2.71
CA GLU A 137 -16.14 -10.76 3.91
C GLU A 137 -15.25 -10.84 5.15
N GLU A 138 -13.95 -11.11 5.00
CA GLU A 138 -13.04 -11.33 6.13
C GLU A 138 -11.89 -10.32 6.16
N TYR A 139 -11.05 -10.29 5.13
CA TYR A 139 -9.80 -9.53 5.19
C TYR A 139 -10.00 -8.01 5.31
N LEU A 140 -10.73 -7.40 4.37
CA LEU A 140 -10.93 -5.95 4.39
C LEU A 140 -11.71 -5.48 5.62
N PRO A 141 -12.84 -6.10 6.02
CA PRO A 141 -13.55 -5.69 7.24
C PRO A 141 -12.68 -5.78 8.50
N THR A 142 -11.94 -6.87 8.67
CA THR A 142 -11.04 -7.06 9.82
C THR A 142 -9.96 -6.00 9.85
N ARG A 143 -9.23 -5.85 8.74
CA ARG A 143 -8.10 -4.93 8.63
C ARG A 143 -8.51 -3.47 8.80
N LEU A 144 -9.61 -3.06 8.17
CA LEU A 144 -10.13 -1.69 8.28
C LEU A 144 -10.55 -1.37 9.72
N SER A 145 -11.13 -2.33 10.45
CA SER A 145 -11.51 -2.16 11.85
C SER A 145 -10.29 -2.04 12.76
N GLU A 146 -9.28 -2.88 12.57
CA GLU A 146 -8.01 -2.81 13.31
C GLU A 146 -7.26 -1.48 13.11
N MET A 147 -7.38 -0.92 11.90
CA MET A 147 -6.80 0.39 11.55
C MET A 147 -7.67 1.57 12.00
N GLY A 148 -8.85 1.33 12.58
CA GLY A 148 -9.79 2.36 13.02
C GLY A 148 -10.41 3.17 11.88
N VAL A 149 -10.49 2.59 10.68
CA VAL A 149 -11.07 3.25 9.49
C VAL A 149 -12.59 3.11 9.46
N ILE A 150 -13.12 2.00 9.99
CA ILE A 150 -14.56 1.70 10.11
C ILE A 150 -14.94 1.34 11.54
#